data_AF-A0A9E3DUI0-F1
#
_entry.id   AF-A0A9E3DUI0-F1
#
_cell.length_a   1.000
_cell.length_b   1.000
_cell.length_c   1.000
_cell.angle_alpha   90.00
_cell.angle_beta   90.00
_cell.angle_gamma   90.00
#
_symmetry.space_group_name_H-M   'P 1'
#
loop_
_entity.id
_entity.type
_entity.pdbx_description
1 polymer ?
#
loop_
_entity_poly.entity_id
_entity_poly.type
_entity_poly.pdbx_seq_one_letter_code
_entity_poly.pdbx_strand_id
1 'polypeptide(L)'
;MELARIREQAPLCRLRFPDSHVGWLATGYAVSRAVLADPRVSSRYELMHSHRPGVRLGELPRALPGDLTGIDPPEHTGYRKKL
;
A
#
# COMPACT_ATOMS: atom_id res chain seq x y z
N MET A 1 20.46 6.92 -9.42
CA MET A 1 19.06 7.16 -9.00
C MET A 1 18.87 6.59 -7.61
N GLU A 2 18.50 7.40 -6.63
CA GLU A 2 18.48 7.08 -5.19
C GLU A 2 17.79 5.76 -4.82
N LEU A 3 16.67 5.43 -5.48
CA LEU A 3 15.94 4.16 -5.26
C LEU A 3 16.76 2.91 -5.61
N ALA A 4 17.66 2.98 -6.60
CA ALA A 4 18.52 1.86 -6.96
C ALA A 4 19.53 1.56 -5.84
N ARG A 5 20.07 2.60 -5.21
CA ARG A 5 20.99 2.48 -4.07
C ARG A 5 20.28 1.90 -2.85
N ILE A 6 19.07 2.37 -2.54
CA ILE A 6 18.28 1.83 -1.41
C ILE A 6 17.99 0.34 -1.64
N ARG A 7 17.55 -0.04 -2.85
CA ARG A 7 17.28 -1.43 -3.21
C ARG A 7 18.47 -2.36 -3.00
N GLU A 8 19.67 -1.90 -3.34
CA GLU A 8 20.91 -2.67 -3.17
C GLU A 8 21.31 -2.86 -1.70
N GLN A 9 20.95 -1.91 -0.83
CA GLN A 9 21.36 -1.89 0.58
C GLN A 9 20.32 -2.51 1.52
N ALA A 10 19.04 -2.19 1.30
CA ALA A 10 17.92 -2.62 2.13
C ALA A 10 16.63 -2.59 1.29
N PRO A 11 16.24 -3.72 0.66
CA PRO A 11 15.04 -3.78 -0.19
C PRO A 11 13.73 -3.59 0.60
N LEU A 12 13.78 -3.62 1.94
CA LEU A 12 12.71 -3.17 2.81
C LEU A 12 13.30 -2.29 3.93
N CYS A 13 12.89 -1.03 4.02
CA CYS A 13 13.38 -0.10 5.04
C CYS A 13 12.25 0.69 5.69
N ARG A 14 12.51 1.25 6.89
CA ARG A 14 11.52 2.10 7.58
C ARG A 14 11.38 3.44 6.85
N LEU A 15 10.13 3.87 6.68
CA LEU A 15 9.79 5.16 6.06
C LEU A 15 8.93 5.98 7.03
N ARG A 16 9.37 7.20 7.32
CA ARG A 16 8.55 8.19 8.03
C ARG A 16 7.73 8.98 7.01
N PHE A 17 6.42 8.87 7.13
CA PHE A 17 5.44 9.60 6.32
C PHE A 17 5.32 11.05 6.81
N PRO A 18 4.84 11.97 5.95
CA PRO A 18 4.62 13.38 6.30
C PRO A 18 3.67 13.61 7.49
N ASP A 19 2.75 12.68 7.75
CA ASP A 19 1.82 12.71 8.89
C ASP A 19 2.41 12.12 10.19
N SER A 20 3.74 11.90 10.21
CA SER A 20 4.49 11.25 11.30
C SER A 20 4.22 9.74 11.44
N HIS A 21 3.38 9.14 10.60
CA HIS A 21 3.24 7.69 10.56
C HIS A 21 4.59 7.06 10.17
N VAL A 22 4.97 5.96 10.84
CA VAL A 22 6.20 5.24 10.49
C VAL A 22 5.83 3.89 9.90
N GLY A 23 5.91 3.82 8.58
CA GLY A 23 5.61 2.63 7.78
C GLY A 23 6.88 2.02 7.18
N TRP A 24 6.73 1.43 6.00
CA TRP A 24 7.77 0.70 5.30
C TRP A 24 7.85 1.14 3.85
N LEU A 25 9.07 1.17 3.31
CA LEU A 25 9.34 1.33 1.89
C LEU A 25 9.89 0.00 1.36
N ALA A 26 9.09 -0.67 0.53
CA ALA A 26 9.51 -1.85 -0.21
C ALA A 26 10.09 -1.42 -1.56
N THR A 27 11.31 -1.86 -1.85
CA THR A 27 11.99 -1.65 -3.14
C THR A 27 12.51 -2.98 -3.69
N GLY A 28 12.58 -3.06 -5.02
CA GLY A 28 13.02 -4.28 -5.70
C GLY A 28 11.90 -5.31 -5.87
N TYR A 29 12.03 -6.10 -6.93
CA TYR A 29 10.94 -6.95 -7.43
C TYR A 29 10.46 -7.99 -6.43
N ALA A 30 11.38 -8.73 -5.79
CA ALA A 30 11.02 -9.83 -4.90
C ALA A 30 10.22 -9.35 -3.67
N VAL A 31 10.66 -8.28 -3.01
CA VAL A 31 9.99 -7.72 -1.84
C VAL A 31 8.66 -7.07 -2.23
N SER A 32 8.63 -6.26 -3.29
CA SER A 32 7.37 -5.66 -3.76
C SER A 32 6.35 -6.73 -4.14
N ARG A 33 6.76 -7.81 -4.82
CA ARG A 33 5.88 -8.93 -5.17
C ARG A 33 5.35 -9.66 -3.92
N ALA A 34 6.20 -9.89 -2.92
CA ALA A 34 5.79 -10.54 -1.68
C ALA A 34 4.74 -9.71 -0.92
N VAL A 35 4.95 -8.39 -0.80
CA VAL A 35 4.00 -7.47 -0.16
C VAL A 35 2.67 -7.44 -0.91
N LEU A 36 2.70 -7.31 -2.24
CA LEU A 36 1.49 -7.24 -3.07
C LEU A 36 0.71 -8.56 -3.16
N ALA A 37 1.35 -9.69 -2.85
CA ALA A 37 0.71 -11.01 -2.85
C ALA A 37 0.19 -11.44 -1.47
N ASP A 38 0.56 -10.74 -0.40
CA ASP A 38 0.19 -11.10 0.97
C ASP A 38 -1.21 -10.54 1.32
N PRO A 39 -2.21 -11.40 1.58
CA PRO A 39 -3.58 -10.96 1.87
C PRO A 39 -3.71 -10.23 3.21
N ARG A 40 -2.66 -10.21 4.05
CA ARG A 40 -2.63 -9.45 5.30
C ARG A 40 -2.32 -7.96 5.07
N VAL A 41 -1.83 -7.59 3.88
CA VAL A 41 -1.59 -6.21 3.49
C VAL A 41 -2.84 -5.65 2.84
N SER A 42 -3.54 -4.77 3.56
CA SER A 42 -4.79 -4.16 3.12
C SER A 42 -4.57 -3.10 2.04
N SER A 43 -5.53 -2.97 1.12
CA SER A 43 -5.59 -1.86 0.14
C SER A 43 -6.69 -0.83 0.43
N ARG A 44 -7.37 -0.95 1.57
CA ARG A 44 -8.47 -0.06 1.98
C ARG A 44 -8.01 1.39 2.12
N TYR A 45 -8.77 2.30 1.51
CA TYR A 45 -8.46 3.73 1.49
C TYR A 45 -8.39 4.33 2.89
N GLU A 46 -9.27 3.88 3.79
CA GLU A 46 -9.34 4.39 5.16
C GLU A 46 -8.06 4.10 5.97
N LEU A 47 -7.20 3.19 5.49
CA LEU A 47 -5.94 2.81 6.11
C LEU A 47 -4.71 3.42 5.41
N MET A 48 -4.91 4.20 4.34
CA MET A 48 -3.81 4.71 3.53
C MET A 48 -3.13 5.93 4.17
N HIS A 49 -1.80 5.94 4.04
CA HIS A 49 -0.96 7.09 4.36
C HIS A 49 -0.31 7.61 3.07
N SER A 50 -0.31 8.93 2.85
CA SER A 50 0.35 9.53 1.69
C SER A 50 1.82 9.75 1.96
N HIS A 51 2.70 9.21 1.12
CA HIS A 51 4.14 9.49 1.18
C HIS A 51 4.52 10.87 0.59
N ARG A 52 3.60 11.57 -0.07
CA ARG A 52 3.88 12.84 -0.75
C ARG A 52 3.84 14.01 0.23
N PRO A 53 4.93 14.81 0.35
CA PRO A 53 4.92 16.02 1.17
C PRO A 53 3.79 16.98 0.78
N GLY A 54 3.14 17.59 1.76
CA GLY A 54 2.02 18.52 1.55
C GLY A 54 0.67 17.86 1.25
N VAL A 55 0.63 16.54 1.02
CA VAL A 55 -0.61 15.80 0.81
C VAL A 55 -1.02 15.09 2.09
N ARG A 56 -2.07 15.60 2.75
CA ARG A 56 -2.72 14.97 3.90
C ARG A 56 -4.00 14.32 3.39
N LEU A 57 -4.09 12.98 3.47
CA LEU A 57 -5.27 12.26 2.97
C LEU A 57 -6.52 12.48 3.84
N GLY A 58 -6.36 12.90 5.09
CA GLY A 58 -7.48 13.01 6.03
C GLY A 58 -8.14 11.64 6.26
N GLU A 59 -9.36 11.63 6.77
CA GLU A 59 -10.19 10.43 6.79
C GLU A 59 -10.72 10.17 5.38
N LEU A 60 -10.18 9.15 4.71
CA LEU A 60 -10.70 8.72 3.42
C LEU A 60 -11.97 7.88 3.62
N PRO A 61 -12.99 8.04 2.76
CA PRO A 61 -14.19 7.21 2.82
C PRO A 61 -13.86 5.77 2.41
N ARG A 62 -14.75 4.85 2.78
CA ARG A 62 -14.73 3.48 2.25
C ARG A 62 -14.87 3.51 0.73
N ALA A 63 -14.29 2.51 0.07
CA ALA A 63 -14.51 2.28 -1.34
C ALA A 63 -16.02 2.17 -1.65
N LEU A 64 -16.44 2.73 -2.78
CA LEU A 64 -17.81 2.62 -3.26
C LEU A 64 -18.09 1.19 -3.74
N PRO A 65 -19.35 0.71 -3.67
CA PRO A 65 -19.70 -0.60 -4.22
C PRO A 65 -19.24 -0.74 -5.69
N GLY A 66 -18.49 -1.81 -5.99
CA GLY A 66 -17.92 -2.06 -7.31
C GLY A 66 -16.50 -1.53 -7.52
N ASP A 67 -15.95 -0.72 -6.62
CA ASP A 67 -14.53 -0.37 -6.63
C ASP A 67 -13.71 -1.47 -5.95
N LEU A 68 -13.03 -2.28 -6.77
CA LEU A 68 -12.22 -3.41 -6.32
C LEU A 68 -10.86 -3.01 -5.74
N THR A 69 -10.44 -1.75 -5.91
CA THR A 69 -9.08 -1.32 -5.56
C THR A 69 -8.94 -0.93 -4.09
N GLY A 70 -10.04 -0.53 -3.44
CA GLY A 70 -10.08 -0.11 -2.04
C GLY A 70 -10.76 -1.10 -1.08
N ILE A 71 -10.83 -2.39 -1.43
CA ILE A 71 -11.48 -3.43 -0.61
C ILE A 71 -10.58 -4.66 -0.42
N ASP A 72 -10.75 -5.35 0.71
CA ASP A 72 -10.00 -6.56 1.07
C ASP A 72 -10.85 -7.85 0.89
N PRO A 73 -10.24 -9.05 0.97
CA PRO A 73 -11.00 -10.29 1.15
C PRO A 73 -11.89 -10.25 2.41
N PRO A 74 -13.07 -10.92 2.41
CA PRO A 74 -13.59 -11.78 1.34
C PRO A 74 -14.31 -11.04 0.21
N GLU A 75 -14.60 -9.74 0.37
CA GLU A 75 -15.37 -8.96 -0.60
C GLU A 75 -14.64 -8.87 -1.95
N HIS A 76 -13.36 -8.48 -1.93
CA HIS A 76 -12.52 -8.42 -3.13
C HIS A 76 -12.45 -9.76 -3.85
N THR A 77 -12.22 -10.85 -3.11
CA THR A 77 -12.17 -12.21 -3.68
C THR A 77 -13.52 -12.63 -4.25
N GLY A 78 -14.62 -12.23 -3.63
CA GLY A 78 -15.97 -12.51 -4.09
C GLY A 78 -16.29 -11.83 -5.42
N TYR A 79 -15.95 -10.54 -5.57
CA TYR A 79 -16.13 -9.82 -6.82
C TYR A 79 -15.21 -10.36 -7.93
N ARG A 80 -13.93 -10.59 -7.63
CA ARG A 80 -12.96 -11.05 -8.64
C ARG A 80 -13.31 -12.41 -9.24
N LYS A 81 -13.99 -13.29 -8.50
CA LYS A 81 -14.48 -14.59 -9.01
C LYS A 81 -15.65 -14.48 -9.99
N LYS A 82 -16.34 -13.33 -10.01
CA LYS A 82 -17.52 -13.09 -10.86
C LYS A 82 -17.20 -12.33 -12.16
N LEU A 83 -15.95 -11.89 -12.31
CA LEU A 83 -15.39 -11.27 -13.51
C LEU A 83 -14.67 -12.31 -14.34
#